data_AF-A0A497MJ92-F1
#
_entry.id   AF-A0A497MJ92-F1
#
_cell.length_a   1.000
_cell.length_b   1.000
_cell.length_c   1.000
_cell.angle_alpha   90.00
_cell.angle_beta   90.00
_cell.angle_gamma   90.00
#
_symmetry.space_group_name_H-M   'P 1'
#
loop_
_entity.id
_entity.type
_entity.pdbx_description
1 polymer ?
#
loop_
_entity_poly.entity_id
_entity_poly.type
_entity_poly.pdbx_seq_one_letter_code
_entity_poly.pdbx_strand_id
1 'polypeptide(L)'
;MSSKIEVETPGKGRLTINLEACKTCESKACTKACPVNLIKLDEAGLPVLDEKTSKVCADCLACEDACSLEGKGGLTIVYPMPELEQHVQKLEAEGVKVVWRR
;
A
#
# COMPACT_ATOMS: atom_id res chain seq x y z
N MET A 1 -15.89 14.74 -0.27
CA MET A 1 -15.43 13.51 0.40
C MET A 1 -14.03 13.23 -0.11
N SER A 2 -13.06 12.99 0.76
CA SER A 2 -11.69 12.68 0.32
C SER A 2 -11.71 11.44 -0.57
N SER A 3 -11.15 11.54 -1.77
CA SER A 3 -11.03 10.42 -2.72
C SER A 3 -9.96 9.39 -2.31
N LYS A 4 -9.31 9.60 -1.15
CA LYS A 4 -8.24 8.77 -0.63
C LYS A 4 -8.34 8.52 0.87
N ILE A 5 -7.91 7.34 1.30
CA ILE A 5 -7.63 6.98 2.70
C ILE A 5 -6.11 6.94 2.87
N GLU A 6 -5.59 7.50 3.96
CA GLU A 6 -4.17 7.47 4.29
C GLU A 6 -3.99 7.07 5.76
N VAL A 7 -3.16 6.05 6.01
CA VAL A 7 -2.84 5.55 7.35
C VAL A 7 -1.36 5.17 7.39
N GLU A 8 -0.73 5.37 8.55
CA GLU A 8 0.63 4.87 8.83
C GLU A 8 0.55 3.46 9.44
N THR A 9 1.38 2.54 8.96
CA THR A 9 1.53 1.17 9.50
C THR A 9 2.54 1.14 10.66
N PRO A 10 2.59 0.07 11.49
CA PRO A 10 3.58 -0.05 12.56
C PRO A 10 5.03 0.11 12.08
N GLY A 11 5.36 -0.45 10.92
CA GLY A 11 6.66 -0.31 10.26
C GLY A 11 6.93 1.05 9.61
N LYS A 12 6.13 2.08 9.90
CA LYS A 12 6.24 3.43 9.31
C LYS A 12 6.00 3.49 7.81
N GLY A 13 5.27 2.53 7.27
CA GLY A 13 4.78 2.56 5.90
C GLY A 13 3.58 3.49 5.77
N ARG A 14 3.54 4.29 4.71
CA ARG A 14 2.37 5.07 4.32
C ARG A 14 1.47 4.21 3.44
N LEU A 15 0.37 3.74 4.00
CA LEU A 15 -0.68 3.04 3.27
C LEU A 15 -1.65 4.07 2.70
N THR A 16 -1.83 4.05 1.38
CA THR A 16 -2.80 4.89 0.66
C THR A 16 -3.79 4.02 -0.09
N ILE A 17 -5.08 4.37 -0.01
CA ILE A 17 -6.13 3.75 -0.82
C ILE A 17 -6.83 4.83 -1.64
N ASN A 18 -6.78 4.72 -2.97
CA ASN A 18 -7.53 5.53 -3.92
C ASN A 18 -8.94 4.95 -4.12
N LEU A 19 -9.93 5.61 -3.53
CA LEU A 19 -11.32 5.16 -3.55
C LEU A 19 -11.93 5.20 -4.95
N GLU A 20 -11.48 6.08 -5.84
CA GLU A 20 -11.97 6.13 -7.23
C GLU A 20 -11.58 4.87 -8.02
N ALA A 21 -10.33 4.41 -7.85
CA ALA A 21 -9.89 3.12 -8.41
C ALA A 21 -10.66 1.96 -7.78
N CYS A 22 -10.97 2.04 -6.48
CA CYS A 22 -11.72 1.01 -5.78
C CYS A 22 -13.18 0.90 -6.23
N LYS A 23 -13.86 2.00 -6.62
CA LYS A 23 -15.26 1.97 -7.09
C LYS A 23 -15.49 0.97 -8.22
N THR A 24 -14.53 0.85 -9.14
CA THR A 24 -14.62 -0.03 -10.33
C THR A 24 -13.86 -1.36 -10.15
N CYS A 25 -13.35 -1.63 -8.95
CA CYS A 25 -12.63 -2.86 -8.63
C CYS A 25 -13.62 -3.92 -8.13
N GLU A 26 -13.97 -4.91 -8.96
CA GLU A 26 -14.89 -5.99 -8.58
C GLU A 26 -14.24 -7.05 -7.67
N SER A 27 -12.95 -7.35 -7.89
CA SER A 27 -12.28 -8.44 -7.16
C SER A 27 -12.12 -8.15 -5.67
N LYS A 28 -11.86 -6.88 -5.33
CA LYS A 28 -11.50 -6.42 -3.98
C LYS A 28 -10.44 -7.32 -3.33
N ALA A 29 -9.50 -7.86 -4.13
CA ALA A 29 -8.62 -8.95 -3.72
C ALA A 29 -7.81 -8.62 -2.44
N CYS A 30 -7.47 -7.35 -2.24
CA CYS A 30 -6.79 -6.86 -1.05
C CYS A 30 -7.49 -7.19 0.28
N THR A 31 -8.82 -7.29 0.32
CA THR A 31 -9.57 -7.62 1.55
C THR A 31 -9.38 -9.07 1.96
N LYS A 32 -9.25 -9.98 0.98
CA LYS A 32 -9.01 -11.42 1.21
C LYS A 32 -7.54 -11.72 1.50
N ALA A 33 -6.63 -10.93 0.94
CA ALA A 33 -5.19 -11.12 1.11
C ALA A 33 -4.66 -10.68 2.48
N CYS A 34 -5.40 -9.85 3.22
CA CYS A 34 -4.95 -9.35 4.52
C CYS A 34 -5.10 -10.43 5.62
N PRO A 35 -4.02 -11.00 6.17
CA PRO A 35 -4.10 -12.11 7.13
C PRO A 35 -4.73 -11.71 8.48
N VAL A 36 -4.77 -10.40 8.77
CA VAL A 36 -5.33 -9.82 10.00
C VAL A 36 -6.65 -9.08 9.77
N ASN A 37 -7.25 -9.22 8.57
CA ASN A 37 -8.59 -8.69 8.22
C ASN A 37 -8.79 -7.18 8.49
N LEU A 38 -7.78 -6.35 8.17
CA LEU A 38 -7.82 -4.90 8.39
C LEU A 38 -8.71 -4.14 7.41
N ILE A 39 -8.75 -4.57 6.16
CA ILE A 39 -9.50 -3.88 5.10
C ILE A 39 -10.90 -4.47 5.06
N LYS A 40 -11.88 -3.71 5.56
CA LYS A 40 -13.30 -4.06 5.47
C LYS A 40 -13.94 -3.29 4.32
N LEU A 41 -15.15 -3.68 3.93
CA LEU A 41 -15.94 -2.95 2.94
C LEU A 41 -17.11 -2.25 3.64
N ASP A 42 -17.41 -1.03 3.24
CA ASP A 42 -18.65 -0.35 3.61
C ASP A 42 -19.85 -0.85 2.78
N GLU A 43 -21.02 -0.25 3.01
CA GLU A 43 -22.26 -0.61 2.29
C GLU A 43 -22.19 -0.33 0.78
N ALA A 44 -21.33 0.60 0.35
CA ALA A 44 -21.08 0.90 -1.05
C ALA A 44 -19.98 -0.02 -1.66
N GLY A 45 -19.45 -0.97 -0.89
CA GLY A 45 -18.38 -1.86 -1.31
C GLY A 45 -17.02 -1.17 -1.40
N LEU A 46 -16.84 -0.01 -0.78
CA LEU A 46 -15.55 0.68 -0.73
C LEU A 46 -14.74 0.25 0.49
N PRO A 47 -13.40 0.15 0.35
CA PRO A 47 -12.55 -0.24 1.45
C PRO A 47 -12.57 0.83 2.56
N VAL A 48 -12.68 0.35 3.79
CA VAL A 48 -12.52 1.13 5.02
C VAL A 48 -11.45 0.48 5.88
N LEU A 49 -10.63 1.33 6.51
CA LEU A 49 -9.63 0.94 7.49
C LEU A 49 -10.07 1.44 8.86
N ASP A 50 -9.83 0.64 9.89
CA ASP A 50 -10.00 1.10 11.27
C ASP A 50 -8.69 1.70 11.82
N GLU A 51 -8.80 2.39 12.96
CA GLU A 51 -7.65 2.99 13.65
C GLU A 51 -6.61 1.96 14.11
N LYS A 52 -7.00 0.67 14.22
CA LYS A 52 -6.11 -0.40 14.66
C LYS A 52 -5.07 -0.74 13.60
N THR A 53 -5.28 -0.36 12.34
CA THR A 53 -4.30 -0.52 11.25
C THR A 53 -2.89 -0.07 11.66
N SER A 54 -2.79 1.04 12.38
CA SER A 54 -1.51 1.59 12.90
C SER A 54 -0.81 0.73 13.96
N LYS A 55 -1.48 -0.31 14.49
CA LYS A 55 -1.01 -1.16 15.59
C LYS A 55 -0.95 -2.64 15.23
N VAL A 56 -1.85 -3.12 14.37
CA VAL A 56 -2.01 -4.57 14.10
C VAL A 56 -1.64 -4.98 12.67
N CYS A 57 -1.34 -4.02 11.78
CA CYS A 57 -0.81 -4.36 10.47
C CYS A 57 0.50 -5.13 10.64
N ALA A 58 0.62 -6.26 9.95
CA ALA A 58 1.81 -7.10 10.00
C ALA A 58 2.91 -6.63 9.02
N ASP A 59 2.73 -5.48 8.35
CA ASP A 59 3.67 -4.93 7.37
C ASP A 59 4.07 -5.94 6.26
N CYS A 60 3.14 -6.84 5.92
CA CYS A 60 3.41 -7.99 5.04
C CYS A 60 3.23 -7.73 3.53
N LEU A 61 2.72 -6.55 3.14
CA LEU A 61 2.44 -6.13 1.76
C LEU A 61 1.44 -6.98 0.95
N ALA A 62 0.93 -8.09 1.47
CA ALA A 62 0.01 -8.97 0.75
C ALA A 62 -1.22 -8.26 0.15
N CYS A 63 -1.76 -7.25 0.84
CA CYS A 63 -2.91 -6.49 0.34
C CYS A 63 -2.56 -5.56 -0.83
N GLU A 64 -1.34 -5.03 -0.89
CA GLU A 64 -0.85 -4.23 -2.01
C GLU A 64 -0.58 -5.11 -3.23
N ASP A 65 0.11 -6.23 -3.03
CA ASP A 65 0.40 -7.19 -4.09
C ASP A 65 -0.89 -7.70 -4.73
N ALA A 66 -1.86 -8.14 -3.92
CA ALA A 66 -3.16 -8.57 -4.43
C ALA A 66 -3.92 -7.43 -5.14
N CYS A 67 -3.79 -6.18 -4.68
CA CYS A 67 -4.41 -5.04 -5.35
C CYS A 67 -3.78 -4.76 -6.72
N SER A 68 -2.46 -4.93 -6.83
CA SER A 68 -1.68 -4.74 -8.06
C SER A 68 -1.92 -5.86 -9.07
N LEU A 69 -1.88 -7.12 -8.63
CA LEU A 69 -1.94 -8.30 -9.47
C LEU A 69 -3.37 -8.70 -9.87
N GLU A 70 -4.31 -8.60 -8.93
CA GLU A 70 -5.68 -9.11 -9.09
C GLU A 70 -6.74 -8.01 -8.99
N GLY A 71 -6.33 -6.78 -8.66
CA GLY A 71 -7.22 -5.64 -8.44
C GLY A 71 -7.10 -4.57 -9.53
N LYS A 72 -7.17 -3.31 -9.09
CA LYS A 72 -7.07 -2.11 -9.94
C LYS A 72 -5.92 -1.19 -9.52
N GLY A 73 -4.98 -1.67 -8.68
CA GLY A 73 -3.85 -0.88 -8.20
C GLY A 73 -4.23 0.33 -7.34
N GLY A 74 -5.39 0.26 -6.65
CA GLY A 74 -5.88 1.35 -5.82
C GLY A 74 -5.23 1.45 -4.44
N LEU A 75 -4.54 0.41 -3.98
CA LEU A 75 -3.85 0.38 -2.68
C LEU A 75 -2.33 0.35 -2.91
N THR A 76 -1.61 1.24 -2.23
CA THR A 76 -0.15 1.27 -2.21
C THR A 76 0.36 1.43 -0.78
N ILE A 77 1.55 0.89 -0.50
CA ILE A 77 2.24 1.05 0.77
C ILE A 77 3.67 1.50 0.49
N VAL A 78 4.03 2.70 0.92
CA VAL A 78 5.38 3.25 0.72
C VAL A 78 6.09 3.39 2.06
N TYR A 79 7.17 2.64 2.24
CA TYR A 79 8.09 2.84 3.37
C TYR A 79 9.13 3.89 3.00
N PRO A 80 9.24 5.00 3.75
CA PRO A 80 10.32 5.96 3.57
C PRO A 80 11.67 5.28 3.87
N MET A 81 12.57 5.26 2.89
CA MET A 81 13.89 4.64 3.00
C MET A 81 15.00 5.63 2.64
N PRO A 82 15.13 6.77 3.36
CA PRO A 82 16.02 7.86 2.98
C PRO A 82 17.49 7.44 2.88
N GLU A 83 17.94 6.53 3.74
CA GLU A 83 19.31 6.02 3.72
C GLU A 83 19.59 5.15 2.48
N LEU A 84 18.62 4.31 2.07
CA LEU A 84 18.72 3.53 0.84
C LEU A 84 18.70 4.45 -0.38
N GLU A 85 17.82 5.46 -0.41
CA GLU A 85 17.75 6.44 -1.48
C GLU A 85 19.09 7.17 -1.66
N GLN A 86 19.71 7.62 -0.56
CA GLN A 86 21.04 8.24 -0.57
C GLN A 86 22.11 7.28 -1.06
N HIS A 87 22.09 6.02 -0.61
CA HIS A 87 23.06 5.02 -1.04
C HIS A 87 22.95 4.72 -2.55
N VAL A 88 21.73 4.57 -3.06
CA VAL A 88 21.46 4.36 -4.49
C VAL A 88 21.95 5.55 -5.32
N GLN A 89 21.71 6.78 -4.89
CA GLN A 89 22.22 7.99 -5.56
C GLN A 89 23.75 8.01 -5.62
N LYS A 90 24.43 7.58 -4.54
CA LYS A 90 25.89 7.47 -4.52
C LYS A 90 26.39 6.45 -5.55
N LEU A 91 25.79 5.26 -5.60
CA LEU A 91 26.17 4.21 -6.56
C LEU A 91 25.98 4.67 -8.02
N GLU A 92 24.90 5.39 -8.32
CA GLU A 92 24.68 5.96 -9.65
C GLU A 92 25.73 7.00 -10.02
N ALA A 93 26.12 7.84 -9.07
CA ALA A 93 27.21 8.81 -9.27
C ALA A 93 28.56 8.13 -9.55
N GLU A 94 28.76 6.92 -9.03
CA GLU A 94 29.93 6.07 -9.29
C GLU A 94 29.79 5.24 -10.58
N GLY A 95 28.70 5.42 -11.34
CA GLY A 95 28.46 4.77 -12.63
C GLY A 95 27.77 3.41 -12.53
N VAL A 96 27.28 3.00 -11.36
CA VAL A 96 26.52 1.76 -11.20
C VAL A 96 25.12 1.94 -11.76
N LYS A 97 24.70 1.02 -12.64
CA LYS A 97 23.35 1.01 -13.20
C LYS A 97 22.35 0.44 -12.21
N VAL A 98 21.46 1.28 -11.70
CA VAL A 98 20.30 0.85 -10.90
C VAL A 98 19.23 0.25 -11.80
N VAL A 99 18.84 -0.98 -11.51
CA VAL A 99 17.87 -1.74 -12.33
C VAL A 99 16.49 -1.81 -11.71
N TRP A 100 16.34 -1.38 -10.46
CA TRP A 100 15.07 -1.39 -9.76
C TRP A 100 14.92 -0.15 -8.88
N ARG A 101 13.75 0.47 -8.98
CA ARG A 101 13.24 1.50 -8.08
C ARG A 101 11.79 1.18 -7.82
N ARG A 102 11.34 1.47 -6.61
CA ARG A 102 9.93 1.45 -6.26
C ARG A 102 9.27 2.77 -6.61
#